data_AF-A0A3D2JVA1-F1
#
_entry.id   AF-A0A3D2JVA1-F1
#
_cell.length_a   1.000
_cell.length_b   1.000
_cell.length_c   1.000
_cell.angle_alpha   90.00
_cell.angle_beta   90.00
_cell.angle_gamma   90.00
#
_symmetry.space_group_name_H-M   'P 1'
#
loop_
_entity.id
_entity.type
_entity.pdbx_description
1 polymer ?
#
loop_
_entity_poly.entity_id
_entity_poly.type
_entity_poly.pdbx_seq_one_letter_code
_entity_poly.pdbx_strand_id
1 'polypeptide(L)' 'MIETRNLVKSVDTSEGLLTILKGITLKVNEGEIVAIVGASGSGKS' A
#
# COMPACT_ATOMS: atom_id res chain seq x y z
N MET A 1 14.61 -0.54 9.81
CA MET A 1 14.49 -0.17 8.38
C MET A 1 13.36 -0.97 7.76
N ILE A 2 12.41 -0.30 7.08
CA ILE A 2 11.29 -0.94 6.37
C ILE A 2 11.39 -0.54 4.90
N GLU A 3 11.24 -1.49 3.97
CA GLU A 3 11.33 -1.24 2.54
C GLU A 3 10.36 -2.12 1.75
N THR A 4 9.70 -1.53 0.76
CA THR A 4 8.88 -2.23 -0.24
C THR A 4 9.27 -1.75 -1.63
N ARG A 5 9.21 -2.65 -2.62
CA ARG A 5 9.47 -2.35 -4.03
C ARG A 5 8.36 -2.94 -4.88
N ASN A 6 7.73 -2.09 -5.70
CA ASN A 6 6.63 -2.47 -6.59
C ASN A 6 5.56 -3.34 -5.90
N LEU A 7 5.15 -2.98 -4.68
CA LEU A 7 4.17 -3.73 -3.91
C LEU A 7 2.79 -3.62 -4.58
N VAL A 8 2.28 -4.76 -5.04
CA VAL A 8 0.94 -4.91 -5.61
C VAL A 8 0.12 -5.80 -4.69
N LYS A 9 -1.13 -5.42 -4.43
CA LYS A 9 -2.08 -6.24 -3.68
C LYS A 9 -3.40 -6.23 -4.41
N SER A 10 -3.85 -7.42 -4.80
CA SER A 10 -5.17 -7.64 -5.38
C SER A 10 -5.93 -8.64 -4.52
N VAL A 11 -7.25 -8.50 -4.49
CA VAL A 11 -8.16 -9.42 -3.80
C VAL A 11 -9.31 -9.78 -4.72
N ASP A 12 -9.78 -11.02 -4.63
CA ASP A 12 -11.00 -11.43 -5.31
C ASP A 12 -12.21 -10.89 -4.56
N THR A 13 -13.11 -10.24 -5.29
CA THR A 13 -14.37 -9.71 -4.79
C THR A 13 -15.52 -10.30 -5.60
N SER A 14 -16.76 -10.10 -5.14
CA SER A 14 -17.94 -10.48 -5.91
C SER A 14 -18.05 -9.77 -7.27
N GLU A 15 -17.38 -8.62 -7.43
CA GLU A 15 -17.36 -7.84 -8.67
C GLU A 15 -16.14 -8.16 -9.56
N GLY A 16 -15.32 -9.14 -9.15
CA GLY A 16 -14.08 -9.54 -9.81
C GLY A 16 -12.83 -9.13 -9.03
N LEU A 17 -11.68 -9.16 -9.72
CA LEU A 17 -10.38 -8.89 -9.11
C LEU A 17 -10.20 -7.39 -8.86
N LEU A 18 -10.06 -7.00 -7.59
CA LEU A 18 -9.81 -5.62 -7.19
C LEU A 18 -8.34 -5.42 -6.82
N THR A 19 -7.63 -4.56 -7.56
CA THR A 19 -6.27 -4.14 -7.19
C THR A 19 -6.31 -2.95 -6.23
N ILE A 20 -5.92 -3.18 -4.98
CA ILE A 20 -5.89 -2.22 -3.87
C ILE A 20 -4.58 -1.41 -3.90
N LEU A 21 -3.44 -2.09 -3.98
CA LEU A 21 -2.12 -1.45 -4.07
C LEU A 21 -1.58 -1.58 -5.49
N LYS A 22 -1.19 -0.46 -6.10
CA LYS A 22 -0.81 -0.36 -7.51
C LYS A 22 0.68 -0.09 -7.69
N GLY A 23 1.54 -1.00 -7.19
CA GLY A 23 2.99 -0.92 -7.39
C GLY A 23 3.67 0.10 -6.49
N ILE A 24 3.41 0.05 -5.19
CA ILE A 24 3.96 0.99 -4.21
C ILE A 24 5.42 0.66 -3.91
N THR A 25 6.30 1.65 -4.02
CA THR A 25 7.70 1.58 -3.57
C THR A 25 7.88 2.57 -2.43
N LEU A 26 8.25 2.08 -1.26
CA LEU A 26 8.40 2.89 -0.04
C LEU A 26 9.66 2.44 0.70
N LYS A 27 10.40 3.39 1.26
CA LYS A 27 11.52 3.13 2.17
C LYS A 27 11.37 4.02 3.39
N VAL A 28 11.47 3.42 4.56
CA VAL A 28 11.45 4.10 5.87
C VAL A 28 12.72 3.71 6.62
N ASN A 29 13.54 4.70 6.91
CA ASN A 29 14.81 4.49 7.60
C ASN A 29 14.58 4.28 9.10
N GLU A 30 15.60 3.81 9.80
CA GLU A 30 15.53 3.70 11.26
C GLU A 30 15.46 5.08 11.91
N GLY A 31 14.59 5.24 12.90
CA GLY A 31 14.32 6.54 13.55
C GLY A 31 13.42 7.49 12.75
N GLU A 32 13.02 7.14 11.52
CA GLU A 32 12.14 7.96 10.69
C GLU A 32 10.65 7.74 11.06
N ILE A 33 9.92 8.84 11.24
CA ILE A 33 8.48 8.82 11.52
C ILE A 33 7.73 9.22 10.25
N VAL A 34 6.85 8.36 9.77
CA VAL A 34 6.07 8.57 8.55
C VAL A 34 4.59 8.35 8.83
N ALA A 35 3.73 9.18 8.24
CA ALA A 35 2.28 9.02 8.27
C ALA A 35 1.75 8.64 6.88
N ILE A 36 0.92 7.61 6.81
CA ILE A 36 0.19 7.23 5.59
C ILE A 36 -1.21 7.85 5.68
N VAL A 37 -1.51 8.79 4.79
CA VAL A 37 -2.80 9.51 4.76
C VAL A 37 -3.48 9.35 3.39
N GLY A 38 -4.81 9.35 3.38
CA GLY A 38 -5.59 9.19 2.16
C GLY A 38 -7.08 9.02 2.43
N ALA A 39 -7.90 9.17 1.37
CA ALA A 39 -9.35 9.00 1.44
C ALA A 39 -9.76 7.59 1.92
N SER A 40 -11.03 7.42 2.28
CA SER A 40 -11.58 6.07 2.50
C SER A 40 -11.43 5.22 1.24
N GLY A 41 -11.00 3.97 1.39
CA GLY A 41 -10.76 3.05 0.27
C GLY A 41 -9.44 3.24 -0.50
N SER A 42 -8.56 4.18 -0.10
CA SER A 42 -7.32 4.46 -0.85
C SER A 42 -6.20 3.40 -0.71
N GLY A 43 -6.43 2.30 0.02
CA GLY A 43 -5.43 1.24 0.25
C GLY A 43 -4.43 1.51 1.39
N LYS A 44 -4.75 2.45 2.30
CA LYS A 44 -3.90 2.77 3.46
C LYS A 44 -3.88 1.71 4.58
N SER A 45 -4.69 0.64 4.49
CA SER A 45 -4.86 -0.39 5.53
C SER A 45 -4.78 -1.81 4.96
#